data_AF-A0A3A5HHW7-F1
#
_entry.id   AF-A0A3A5HHW7-F1
#
_cell.length_a   1.000
_cell.length_b   1.000
_cell.length_c   1.000
_cell.angle_alpha   90.00
_cell.angle_beta   90.00
_cell.angle_gamma   90.00
#
_symmetry.space_group_name_H-M   'P 1'
#
loop_
_entity.id
_entity.type
_entity.pdbx_description
1 polymer ?
#
loop_
_entity_poly.entity_id
_entity_poly.type
_entity_poly.pdbx_seq_one_letter_code
_entity_poly.pdbx_strand_id
1 'polypeptide(L)'
;MVKGDVPTAVAEGSKLKLHFDYQPKKGSLGADIWNNGEAREQNIVNSDTIILPREPGIYIYSVYANWEEGDSSYVLQVEVK
;
A
#
# COMPACT_ATOMS: atom_id res chain seq x y z
N MET A 1 -3.44 -7.11 -12.37
CA MET A 1 -4.34 -7.82 -11.43
C MET A 1 -4.46 -9.26 -11.87
N VAL A 2 -4.06 -10.21 -11.02
CA VAL A 2 -4.27 -11.64 -11.31
C VAL A 2 -5.72 -11.96 -10.96
N LYS A 3 -6.43 -12.59 -11.90
CA LYS A 3 -7.82 -13.00 -11.70
C LYS A 3 -7.87 -14.11 -10.64
N GLY A 4 -8.33 -13.80 -9.43
CA GLY A 4 -8.55 -14.78 -8.36
C GLY A 4 -7.86 -14.51 -7.02
N ASP A 5 -7.12 -13.40 -6.87
CA ASP A 5 -6.54 -13.05 -5.57
C ASP A 5 -7.65 -12.65 -4.59
N VAL A 6 -7.72 -13.37 -3.47
CA VAL A 6 -8.62 -13.04 -2.35
C VAL A 6 -7.98 -11.90 -1.56
N PRO A 7 -8.71 -10.81 -1.26
CA PRO A 7 -8.19 -9.72 -0.44
C PRO A 7 -7.71 -10.24 0.92
N THR A 8 -6.62 -9.66 1.43
CA THR A 8 -6.22 -9.94 2.81
C THR A 8 -7.17 -9.22 3.77
N ALA A 9 -7.92 -9.98 4.56
CA ALA A 9 -8.86 -9.43 5.54
C ALA A 9 -8.13 -9.01 6.84
N VAL A 10 -8.40 -7.80 7.31
CA VAL A 10 -7.76 -7.20 8.49
C VAL A 10 -8.75 -6.38 9.31
N ALA A 11 -8.44 -6.09 10.57
CA ALA A 11 -9.26 -5.24 11.43
C ALA A 11 -9.08 -3.74 11.10
N GLU A 12 -10.10 -2.93 11.38
CA GLU A 12 -10.05 -1.47 11.31
C GLU A 12 -8.81 -0.85 11.98
N GLY A 13 -8.21 0.16 11.33
CA GLY A 13 -7.06 0.87 11.89
C GLY A 13 -5.77 0.05 12.02
N SER A 14 -5.72 -1.16 11.44
CA SER A 14 -4.52 -1.98 11.39
C SER A 14 -3.36 -1.27 10.69
N LYS A 15 -2.14 -1.76 10.92
CA LYS A 15 -0.92 -1.21 10.32
C LYS A 15 -0.43 -2.12 9.20
N LEU A 16 -0.25 -1.56 8.02
CA LEU A 16 0.47 -2.19 6.92
C LEU A 16 1.93 -1.74 6.99
N LYS A 17 2.84 -2.67 7.25
CA LYS A 17 4.29 -2.42 7.30
C LYS A 17 4.93 -2.84 5.98
N LEU A 18 5.69 -1.94 5.38
CA LEU A 18 6.46 -2.17 4.16
C LEU A 18 7.88 -2.56 4.54
N HIS A 19 8.33 -3.72 4.07
CA HIS A 19 9.70 -4.19 4.27
C HIS A 19 10.33 -4.50 2.93
N PHE A 20 11.50 -3.91 2.68
CA PHE A 20 12.30 -4.15 1.50
C PHE A 20 13.66 -4.71 1.92
N ASP A 21 14.03 -5.88 1.42
CA ASP A 21 15.35 -6.46 1.67
C ASP A 21 16.46 -5.56 1.09
N TYR A 22 16.21 -5.02 -0.11
CA TYR A 22 17.03 -3.99 -0.73
C TYR A 22 16.31 -2.63 -0.69
N GLN A 23 16.88 -1.69 0.06
CA GLN A 23 16.20 -0.43 0.38
C GLN A 23 16.10 0.51 -0.83
N PRO A 24 14.95 1.16 -1.05
CA PRO A 24 14.82 2.17 -2.09
C PRO A 24 15.58 3.45 -1.74
N LYS A 25 15.78 4.30 -2.74
CA LYS A 25 16.33 5.66 -2.60
C LYS A 25 15.51 6.45 -1.58
N LYS A 26 16.22 7.19 -0.71
CA LYS A 26 15.60 8.02 0.33
C LYS A 26 14.62 9.02 -0.28
N GLY A 27 13.39 9.06 0.24
CA GLY A 27 12.34 9.97 -0.21
C GLY A 27 11.65 9.56 -1.51
N SER A 28 11.94 8.37 -2.04
CA SER A 28 11.31 7.88 -3.26
C SER A 28 10.09 6.96 -3.03
N LEU A 29 9.93 6.48 -1.79
CA LEU A 29 8.82 5.61 -1.40
C LEU A 29 7.53 6.43 -1.25
N GLY A 30 6.50 6.04 -1.99
CA GLY A 30 5.16 6.60 -1.92
C GLY A 30 4.09 5.52 -2.04
N ALA A 31 2.85 5.89 -1.75
CA ALA A 31 1.70 5.01 -1.89
C ALA A 31 0.44 5.78 -2.26
N ASP A 32 -0.38 5.19 -3.11
CA ASP A 32 -1.74 5.63 -3.38
C ASP A 32 -2.74 4.61 -2.85
N ILE A 33 -3.86 5.08 -2.34
CA ILE A 33 -5.01 4.26 -1.97
C ILE A 33 -6.15 4.47 -2.97
N TRP A 34 -6.75 3.38 -3.41
CA TRP A 34 -7.91 3.37 -4.28
C TRP A 34 -9.09 2.74 -3.55
N ASN A 35 -10.21 3.44 -3.52
CA ASN A 35 -11.50 2.94 -3.03
C ASN A 35 -12.60 3.46 -3.96
N ASN A 36 -13.51 2.59 -4.38
CA ASN A 36 -14.63 2.95 -5.27
C ASN A 36 -14.24 3.72 -6.55
N GLY A 37 -13.04 3.47 -7.08
CA GLY A 37 -12.54 4.12 -8.30
C GLY A 37 -11.90 5.49 -8.08
N GLU A 38 -11.89 6.01 -6.86
CA GLU A 38 -11.14 7.22 -6.50
C GLU A 38 -9.75 6.86 -5.97
N ALA A 39 -8.71 7.50 -6.51
CA ALA A 39 -7.34 7.41 -6.04
C ALA A 39 -7.01 8.61 -5.16
N ARG A 40 -6.32 8.38 -4.04
CA ARG A 40 -5.80 9.42 -3.15
C ARG A 40 -4.39 9.05 -2.71
N GLU A 41 -3.51 10.04 -2.62
CA GLU A 41 -2.18 9.84 -2.05
C GLU A 41 -2.31 9.41 -0.58
N GLN A 42 -1.54 8.41 -0.18
CA GLN A 42 -1.56 7.85 1.16
C GLN A 42 -0.27 8.17 1.90
N ASN A 43 -0.41 8.71 3.11
CA ASN A 43 0.73 9.02 3.96
C ASN A 43 1.42 7.75 4.49
N ILE A 44 2.75 7.73 4.40
CA ILE A 44 3.61 6.70 4.99
C ILE A 44 4.24 7.26 6.27
N VAL A 45 3.80 6.74 7.41
CA VAL A 45 4.29 7.10 8.75
C VAL A 45 5.64 6.42 9.00
N ASN A 46 6.57 7.14 9.62
CA ASN A 46 7.92 6.63 9.95
C ASN A 46 8.67 6.00 8.76
N SER A 47 8.34 6.41 7.53
CA SER A 47 8.96 5.94 6.29
C SER A 47 8.73 4.46 5.93
N ASP A 48 7.88 3.72 6.64
CA ASP A 48 7.62 2.31 6.34
C ASP A 48 6.19 1.82 6.64
N THR A 49 5.34 2.65 7.26
CA THR A 49 4.07 2.21 7.81
C THR A 49 2.88 2.99 7.23
N ILE A 50 1.89 2.27 6.71
CA ILE A 50 0.60 2.82 6.31
C ILE A 50 -0.44 2.46 7.37
N ILE A 51 -1.17 3.45 7.87
CA ILE A 51 -2.33 3.21 8.74
C ILE A 51 -3.53 2.94 7.84
N LEU A 52 -4.14 1.77 8.01
CA LEU A 52 -5.32 1.38 7.23
C LEU A 52 -6.55 2.17 7.71
N PRO A 53 -7.53 2.39 6.81
CA PRO A 53 -8.79 3.02 7.15
C PRO A 53 -9.49 2.34 8.33
N ARG A 54 -10.34 3.11 9.01
CA ARG A 54 -11.29 2.56 9.97
C ARG A 54 -12.61 2.16 9.34
N GLU A 55 -12.91 2.72 8.17
CA GLU A 55 -14.11 2.39 7.43
C GLU A 55 -13.96 0.99 6.83
N PRO A 56 -14.95 0.11 6.99
CA PRO A 56 -14.96 -1.20 6.34
C PRO A 56 -15.04 -1.04 4.83
N GLY A 57 -14.33 -1.91 4.11
CA GLY A 57 -14.34 -1.88 2.66
C GLY A 57 -13.12 -2.53 2.03
N ILE A 58 -13.16 -2.60 0.70
CA ILE A 58 -12.03 -3.07 -0.09
C ILE A 58 -11.20 -1.87 -0.52
N TYR A 59 -9.92 -1.92 -0.22
CA TYR A 59 -8.94 -0.90 -0.56
C TYR A 59 -7.85 -1.54 -1.41
N ILE A 60 -7.44 -0.85 -2.46
CA ILE A 60 -6.29 -1.23 -3.28
C ILE A 60 -5.19 -0.22 -3.00
N TYR A 61 -4.03 -0.69 -2.56
CA TYR A 61 -2.85 0.15 -2.39
C TYR A 61 -1.89 -0.08 -3.54
N SER A 62 -1.41 1.02 -4.12
CA SER A 62 -0.33 1.03 -5.10
C SER A 62 0.88 1.66 -4.43
N VAL A 63 1.85 0.85 -4.03
CA VAL A 63 3.10 1.29 -3.41
C VAL A 63 4.16 1.39 -4.50
N TYR A 64 4.87 2.51 -4.59
CA TYR A 64 5.91 2.73 -5.58
C TYR A 64 7.19 3.24 -4.93
N ALA A 65 8.33 2.89 -5.50
CA ALA A 65 9.63 3.40 -5.06
C ALA A 65 10.68 3.33 -6.18
N ASN A 66 11.80 4.01 -5.96
CA ASN A 66 12.93 4.04 -6.90
C ASN A 66 14.17 3.41 -6.26
N TRP A 67 14.91 2.62 -7.03
CA TRP A 67 16.21 2.05 -6.70
C TRP A 67 17.29 2.60 -7.66
N GLU A 68 18.52 2.13 -7.55
CA GLU A 68 19.56 2.48 -8.53
C GLU A 68 19.29 1.82 -9.89
N GLU A 69 18.69 0.63 -9.88
CA GLU A 69 18.39 -0.19 -11.04
C GLU A 69 17.14 0.28 -11.82
N GLY A 70 16.31 1.12 -11.20
CA GLY A 70 15.08 1.62 -11.79
C GLY A 70 13.95 1.79 -10.77
N ASP A 71 12.73 1.99 -11.27
CA ASP A 71 11.51 2.10 -10.48
C ASP A 71 10.71 0.79 -10.45
N SER A 72 9.93 0.62 -9.39
CA SER A 72 8.98 -0.48 -9.29
C SER A 72 7.74 -0.07 -8.52
N SER A 73 6.63 -0.78 -8.79
CA SER A 73 5.36 -0.62 -8.10
C SER A 73 4.78 -1.97 -7.71
N TYR A 74 4.13 -2.00 -6.54
CA TYR A 74 3.50 -3.16 -5.93
C TYR A 74 2.04 -2.82 -5.66
N VAL A 75 1.13 -3.67 -6.11
CA VAL A 75 -0.31 -3.51 -5.90
C VAL A 75 -0.82 -4.59 -4.96
N LEU A 76 -1.50 -4.17 -3.90
CA LEU A 76 -2.06 -5.05 -2.87
C LEU A 76 -3.51 -4.69 -2.56
N GLN A 77 -4.34 -5.71 -2.36
CA GLN A 77 -5.76 -5.56 -2.06
C GLN A 77 -6.03 -6.00 -0.62
N VAL A 78 -6.66 -5.12 0.15
CA VAL A 78 -6.93 -5.30 1.57
C VAL A 78 -8.42 -5.10 1.83
N GLU A 79 -9.03 -6.01 2.57
CA GLU A 79 -10.40 -5.90 3.05
C GLU A 79 -10.37 -5.52 4.53
N VAL A 80 -10.82 -4.31 4.85
CA VAL A 80 -10.97 -3.87 6.25
C VAL A 80 -12.33 -4.33 6.76
N LYS A 81 -12.33 -5.00 7.91
CA LYS A 81 -13.51 -5.53 8.62
C LYS A 81 -13.67 -4.93 10.01
#